data_AF-A0A7W1W4A0-F1
#
_entry.id   AF-A0A7W1W4A0-F1
#
_cell.length_a   1.000
_cell.length_b   1.000
_cell.length_c   1.000
_cell.angle_alpha   90.00
_cell.angle_beta   90.00
_cell.angle_gamma   90.00
#
_symmetry.space_group_name_H-M   'P 1'
#
loop_
_entity.id
_entity.type
_entity.pdbx_description
1 polymer ?
#
loop_
_entity_poly.entity_id
_entity_poly.type
_entity_poly.pdbx_seq_one_letter_code
_entity_poly.pdbx_strand_id
1 'polypeptide(L)'
;VEVRAMSARIAHEQALFSSGDRTVAKVIEAAARLRGNLNEALRETGIDAAFHTSRNRSYEEFLPWSIVDSGLSFEFLKTEHEKSREALSSKPCPAVEKCTTCGVCPTTWLADAPAGLVQLQSLRTPRGLTVSI
;
A
#
# COMPACT_ATOMS: atom_id res chain seq x y z
N VAL A 1 22.14 -14.75 1.89
CA VAL A 1 20.89 -13.96 1.85
C VAL A 1 21.17 -12.64 2.55
N GLU A 2 21.11 -11.52 1.83
CA GLU A 2 21.17 -10.19 2.45
C GLU A 2 19.77 -9.85 2.98
N VAL A 3 19.66 -9.63 4.28
CA VAL A 3 18.38 -9.27 4.89
C VAL A 3 18.33 -7.75 5.02
N ARG A 4 17.41 -7.12 4.27
CA ARG A 4 17.10 -5.69 4.40
C ARG A 4 15.95 -5.54 5.38
N ALA A 5 16.21 -4.87 6.51
CA ALA A 5 15.20 -4.59 7.52
C ALA A 5 14.79 -3.12 7.48
N MET A 6 13.49 -2.87 7.71
CA MET A 6 12.96 -1.52 7.96
C MET A 6 12.71 -1.34 9.46
N SER A 7 12.71 -0.08 9.95
CA SER A 7 12.39 0.17 11.34
C SER A 7 10.91 -0.13 11.63
N ALA A 8 10.61 -0.66 12.82
CA ALA A 8 9.25 -0.94 13.25
C ALA A 8 8.34 0.30 13.23
N ARG A 9 8.91 1.49 13.52
CA ARG A 9 8.20 2.78 13.43
C ARG A 9 7.71 3.04 12.00
N ILE A 10 8.60 2.95 11.01
CA ILE A 10 8.23 3.17 9.60
C ILE A 10 7.24 2.10 9.13
N ALA A 11 7.42 0.84 9.54
CA ALA A 11 6.47 -0.23 9.21
C ALA A 11 5.06 0.08 9.75
N HIS A 12 4.96 0.59 10.98
CA HIS A 12 3.68 0.98 11.59
C HIS A 12 3.03 2.15 10.84
N GLU A 13 3.81 3.16 10.45
CA GLU A 13 3.32 4.29 9.63
C GLU A 13 2.77 3.81 8.29
N GLN A 14 3.51 2.93 7.60
CA GLN A 14 3.07 2.35 6.32
C GLN A 14 1.79 1.53 6.49
N ALA A 15 1.69 0.74 7.57
CA ALA A 15 0.49 -0.03 7.87
C ALA A 15 -0.72 0.89 8.08
N LEU A 16 -0.58 1.97 8.86
CA LEU A 16 -1.68 2.91 9.11
C LEU A 16 -2.18 3.57 7.83
N PHE A 17 -1.27 4.03 6.96
CA PHE A 17 -1.68 4.69 5.71
C PHE A 17 -2.22 3.71 4.67
N SER A 18 -1.67 2.49 4.59
CA SER A 18 -2.10 1.50 3.61
C SER A 18 -3.44 0.83 3.98
N SER A 19 -3.78 0.78 5.27
CA SER A 19 -4.98 0.12 5.78
C SER A 19 -6.02 1.06 6.41
N GLY A 20 -5.69 2.35 6.44
CA GLY A 20 -6.54 3.42 6.92
C GLY A 20 -7.76 3.63 6.04
N ASP A 21 -8.86 4.06 6.65
CA ASP A 21 -10.03 4.55 5.93
C ASP A 21 -10.05 6.10 5.95
N ARG A 22 -11.17 6.69 5.52
CA ARG A 22 -11.35 8.15 5.48
C ARG A 22 -11.10 8.86 6.82
N THR A 23 -11.19 8.17 7.95
CA THR A 23 -10.91 8.75 9.27
C THR A 23 -9.44 9.13 9.40
N VAL A 24 -8.54 8.35 8.80
CA VAL A 24 -7.08 8.58 8.82
C VAL A 24 -6.70 9.87 8.07
N ALA A 25 -7.57 10.40 7.21
CA ALA A 25 -7.33 11.70 6.56
C ALA A 25 -7.07 12.84 7.58
N LYS A 26 -7.79 12.83 8.71
CA LYS A 26 -7.59 13.81 9.80
C LYS A 26 -6.21 13.68 10.44
N VAL A 27 -5.71 12.45 10.57
CA VAL A 27 -4.36 12.16 11.08
C VAL A 27 -3.30 12.69 10.12
N ILE A 28 -3.48 12.49 8.82
CA ILE A 28 -2.57 12.98 7.79
C ILE A 28 -2.48 14.50 7.82
N GLU A 29 -3.64 15.18 7.91
CA GLU A 29 -3.71 16.64 8.01
C GLU A 29 -3.02 17.17 9.28
N ALA A 30 -3.32 16.57 10.44
CA ALA A 30 -2.68 16.92 11.70
C ALA A 30 -1.17 16.67 11.65
N ALA A 31 -0.73 15.53 11.10
CA ALA A 31 0.69 15.20 10.95
C ALA A 31 1.41 16.21 10.05
N ALA A 32 0.78 16.67 8.96
CA ALA A 32 1.35 17.70 8.10
C ALA A 32 1.56 19.02 8.85
N ARG A 33 0.58 19.48 9.65
CA ARG A 33 0.70 20.67 10.51
C ARG A 33 1.76 20.49 11.60
N LEU A 34 1.89 19.28 12.15
CA LEU A 34 2.83 18.92 13.21
C LEU A 34 4.21 18.45 12.68
N ARG A 35 4.59 18.86 11.46
CA ARG A 35 5.90 18.55 10.85
C ARG A 35 6.25 17.06 10.81
N GLY A 36 5.25 16.21 10.56
CA GLY A 36 5.39 14.76 10.45
C GLY A 36 5.35 14.02 11.79
N ASN A 37 5.02 14.68 12.91
CA ASN A 37 4.89 14.02 14.20
C ASN A 37 3.59 13.20 14.30
N LEU A 38 3.62 11.95 13.82
CA LEU A 38 2.44 11.08 13.78
C LEU A 38 1.88 10.76 15.18
N ASN A 39 2.74 10.56 16.18
CA ASN A 39 2.28 10.24 17.53
C ASN A 39 1.47 11.38 18.15
N GLU A 40 1.85 12.63 17.86
CA GLU A 40 1.11 13.80 18.30
C GLU A 40 -0.19 13.97 17.50
N ALA A 41 -0.16 13.75 16.19
CA ALA A 41 -1.35 13.76 15.35
C ALA A 41 -2.41 12.73 15.78
N LEU A 42 -2.00 11.51 16.12
CA LEU A 42 -2.90 10.46 16.64
C LEU A 42 -3.53 10.88 17.97
N ARG A 43 -2.74 11.46 18.89
CA ARG A 43 -3.27 11.99 20.17
C ARG A 43 -4.25 13.15 19.95
N GLU A 44 -3.92 14.08 19.06
CA GLU A 44 -4.75 15.25 18.80
C GLU A 44 -6.10 14.87 18.16
N THR A 45 -6.09 13.91 17.24
CA THR A 45 -7.28 13.45 16.53
C THR A 45 -8.10 12.41 17.30
N GLY A 46 -7.51 11.77 18.32
CA GLY A 46 -8.14 10.69 19.08
C GLY A 46 -8.34 9.39 18.29
N ILE A 47 -7.71 9.26 17.13
CA ILE A 47 -7.83 8.07 16.27
C ILE A 47 -6.90 6.98 16.81
N ASP A 48 -7.47 5.79 17.04
CA ASP A 48 -6.71 4.62 17.43
C ASP A 48 -6.07 3.95 16.21
N ALA A 49 -4.74 4.02 16.11
CA ALA A 49 -4.00 3.36 15.04
C ALA A 49 -4.16 1.83 15.07
N ALA A 50 -4.32 1.22 16.26
CA ALA A 50 -4.40 -0.23 16.42
C ALA A 50 -5.64 -0.81 15.72
N PHE A 51 -6.73 -0.03 15.64
CA PHE A 51 -7.90 -0.39 14.85
C PHE A 51 -7.58 -0.63 13.37
N HIS A 52 -6.64 0.09 12.79
CA HIS A 52 -6.26 -0.10 11.39
C HIS A 52 -5.14 -1.13 11.23
N THR A 53 -4.15 -1.13 12.12
CA THR A 53 -2.88 -1.86 11.94
C THR A 53 -2.84 -3.26 12.55
N SER A 54 -3.64 -3.52 13.58
CA SER A 54 -3.40 -4.67 14.47
C SER A 54 -4.62 -5.56 14.69
N ARG A 55 -5.82 -5.12 14.30
CA ARG A 55 -7.02 -5.95 14.39
C ARG A 55 -6.99 -7.06 13.35
N ASN A 56 -7.61 -8.18 13.68
CA ASN A 56 -7.92 -9.20 12.68
C ASN A 56 -9.01 -8.68 11.73
N ARG A 57 -8.85 -8.94 10.44
CA ARG A 57 -9.81 -8.54 9.42
C ARG A 57 -10.51 -9.76 8.84
N SER A 58 -11.82 -9.66 8.67
CA SER A 58 -12.61 -10.72 8.03
C SER A 58 -12.60 -10.53 6.51
N TYR A 59 -12.90 -11.57 5.74
CA TYR A 59 -12.99 -11.44 4.29
C TYR A 59 -14.36 -10.88 3.83
N GLU A 60 -15.32 -10.80 4.74
CA GLU A 60 -16.68 -10.33 4.52
C GLU A 60 -16.82 -8.80 4.71
N GLU A 61 -15.80 -8.14 5.28
CA GLU A 61 -15.76 -6.68 5.36
C GLU A 61 -15.09 -6.04 4.13
N PHE A 62 -15.24 -4.72 4.00
CA PHE A 62 -14.50 -3.96 3.00
C PHE A 62 -13.03 -3.86 3.39
N LEU A 63 -12.18 -4.52 2.60
CA LEU A 63 -10.74 -4.54 2.81
C LEU A 63 -10.06 -3.40 2.05
N PRO A 64 -8.89 -2.91 2.50
CA PRO A 64 -8.22 -1.78 1.85
C PRO A 64 -7.93 -2.01 0.35
N TRP A 65 -7.59 -3.24 -0.03
CA TRP A 65 -7.37 -3.65 -1.43
C TRP A 65 -8.65 -3.81 -2.26
N SER A 66 -9.84 -3.71 -1.66
CA SER A 66 -11.10 -3.61 -2.40
C SER A 66 -11.31 -2.20 -2.97
N ILE A 67 -10.58 -1.20 -2.47
CA ILE A 67 -10.66 0.20 -2.91
C ILE A 67 -9.58 0.49 -3.97
N VAL A 68 -8.39 -0.10 -3.81
CA VAL A 68 -7.26 0.08 -4.72
C VAL A 68 -7.14 -1.13 -5.63
N ASP A 69 -7.41 -0.95 -6.92
CA ASP A 69 -7.18 -1.99 -7.92
C ASP A 69 -5.67 -2.16 -8.15
N SER A 70 -5.16 -3.33 -7.76
CA SER A 70 -3.76 -3.73 -7.94
C SER A 70 -3.54 -4.61 -9.17
N GLY A 71 -4.59 -4.85 -9.97
CA GLY A 71 -4.63 -5.83 -11.04
C GLY A 71 -4.78 -7.27 -10.55
N LEU A 72 -4.71 -7.53 -9.24
CA LEU A 72 -4.89 -8.86 -8.65
C LEU A 72 -6.34 -9.10 -8.26
N SER A 73 -6.83 -10.32 -8.50
CA SER A 73 -8.17 -10.71 -8.06
C SER A 73 -8.23 -10.86 -6.54
N PHE A 74 -9.42 -10.66 -5.97
CA PHE A 74 -9.66 -10.88 -4.54
C PHE A 74 -9.29 -12.31 -4.11
N GLU A 75 -9.69 -13.32 -4.90
CA GLU A 75 -9.38 -14.72 -4.60
C GLU A 75 -7.88 -15.01 -4.57
N PHE A 76 -7.10 -14.34 -5.43
CA PHE A 76 -5.64 -14.44 -5.39
C PHE A 76 -5.10 -13.89 -4.06
N LEU A 77 -5.49 -12.67 -3.68
CA LEU A 77 -5.04 -12.04 -2.42
C LEU A 77 -5.46 -12.84 -1.18
N LYS A 78 -6.69 -13.36 -1.17
CA LYS A 78 -7.22 -14.23 -0.11
C LYS A 78 -6.38 -15.51 0.04
N THR A 79 -6.13 -16.20 -1.07
CA THR A 79 -5.32 -17.44 -1.09
C THR A 79 -3.91 -17.18 -0.57
N GLU A 80 -3.28 -16.08 -0.97
CA GLU A 80 -1.93 -15.72 -0.51
C GLU A 80 -1.90 -15.36 0.99
N HIS A 81 -2.92 -14.67 1.48
CA HIS A 81 -3.06 -14.40 2.91
C HIS A 81 -3.26 -15.71 3.72
N GLU A 82 -4.12 -16.63 3.28
CA GLU A 82 -4.33 -17.93 3.93
C GLU A 82 -3.02 -18.73 4.00
N LYS A 83 -2.27 -18.85 2.89
CA LYS A 83 -0.95 -19.50 2.88
C LYS A 83 0.03 -18.87 3.88
N SER A 84 0.07 -17.54 3.95
CA SER A 84 0.97 -16.84 4.87
C SER A 84 0.67 -17.16 6.33
N ARG A 85 -0.61 -17.36 6.69
CA ARG A 85 -1.02 -17.76 8.04
C ARG A 85 -0.57 -19.18 8.40
N GLU A 86 -0.40 -20.03 7.39
CA GLU A 86 0.13 -21.40 7.51
C GLU A 86 1.66 -21.46 7.36
N ALA A 87 2.33 -20.31 7.26
CA ALA A 87 3.77 -20.19 6.97
C ALA A 87 4.21 -20.90 5.66
N LEU A 88 3.30 -21.01 4.69
CA LEU A 88 3.58 -21.57 3.37
C LEU A 88 4.15 -20.50 2.44
N SER A 89 5.20 -20.88 1.72
CA SER A 89 5.82 -20.00 0.72
C SER A 89 5.08 -20.06 -0.60
N SER A 90 4.97 -18.90 -1.25
CA SER A 90 4.43 -18.79 -2.61
C SER A 90 5.53 -18.89 -3.66
N LYS A 91 5.15 -19.19 -4.90
CA LYS A 91 6.07 -19.19 -6.03
C LYS A 91 6.69 -17.79 -6.21
N PRO A 92 7.94 -17.69 -6.66
CA PRO A 92 8.53 -16.39 -6.99
C PRO A 92 7.70 -15.68 -8.04
N CYS A 93 7.67 -14.34 -8.00
CA CYS A 93 7.00 -13.52 -9.02
C CYS A 93 8.03 -13.04 -10.06
N PRO A 94 7.82 -13.28 -11.37
CA PRO A 94 6.68 -13.98 -11.98
C PRO A 94 6.78 -15.50 -11.81
N ALA A 95 5.64 -16.16 -11.57
CA ALA A 95 5.60 -17.62 -11.34
C ALA A 95 5.74 -18.46 -12.62
N VAL A 96 5.66 -17.81 -13.78
CA VAL A 96 5.74 -18.37 -15.13
C VAL A 96 6.46 -17.36 -16.03
N GLU A 97 7.01 -17.80 -17.16
CA GLU A 97 7.77 -16.93 -18.07
C GLU A 97 6.94 -15.76 -18.64
N LYS A 98 5.65 -15.97 -18.92
CA LYS A 98 4.72 -14.95 -19.43
C LYS A 98 3.55 -14.81 -18.45
N CYS A 99 3.62 -13.81 -17.57
CA CYS A 99 2.65 -13.59 -16.50
C CYS A 99 1.82 -12.34 -16.78
N THR A 100 0.50 -12.49 -16.76
CA THR A 100 -0.46 -11.37 -16.96
C THR A 100 -1.28 -11.09 -15.71
N THR A 101 -0.97 -11.72 -14.56
CA THR A 101 -1.84 -11.72 -13.38
C THR A 101 -2.08 -10.33 -12.79
N CYS A 102 -1.06 -9.49 -12.62
CA CYS A 102 -1.21 -8.11 -12.11
C CYS A 102 -0.88 -7.02 -13.13
N GLY A 103 -0.39 -7.39 -14.32
CA GLY A 103 0.01 -6.44 -15.36
C GLY A 103 1.31 -5.65 -15.09
N VAL A 104 1.99 -5.83 -13.94
CA VAL A 104 3.22 -5.08 -13.59
C VAL A 104 4.45 -5.57 -14.36
N CYS A 105 4.58 -6.89 -14.55
CA CYS A 105 5.77 -7.43 -15.18
C CYS A 105 5.76 -7.16 -16.69
N PRO A 106 6.88 -6.67 -17.27
CA PRO A 106 7.02 -6.47 -18.71
C PRO A 106 7.27 -7.83 -19.40
N THR A 107 6.34 -8.78 -19.29
CA THR A 107 6.57 -10.15 -19.80
C THR A 107 5.90 -10.43 -21.14
N THR A 108 5.19 -9.46 -21.74
CA THR A 108 4.83 -9.53 -23.18
C THR A 108 4.38 -8.18 -23.74
N TRP A 109 3.57 -7.39 -23.04
CA TRP A 109 3.02 -6.19 -23.66
C TRP A 109 3.87 -4.93 -23.49
N LEU A 110 4.47 -4.66 -22.31
CA LEU A 110 5.22 -3.42 -22.10
C LEU A 110 6.53 -3.33 -22.91
N ALA A 111 7.14 -4.47 -23.22
CA ALA A 111 8.36 -4.55 -24.04
C ALA A 111 8.07 -4.26 -25.52
N ASP A 112 6.87 -4.63 -25.99
CA ASP A 112 6.39 -4.41 -27.36
C ASP A 112 5.38 -3.25 -27.46
N ALA A 113 5.10 -2.55 -26.35
CA ALA A 113 4.11 -1.49 -26.31
C ALA A 113 4.63 -0.28 -27.09
N PRO A 114 3.79 0.36 -27.94
CA PRO A 114 4.18 1.60 -28.58
C PRO A 114 4.58 2.62 -27.51
N ALA A 115 5.66 3.37 -27.77
CA ALA A 115 6.27 4.29 -26.80
C ALA A 115 5.30 5.29 -26.14
N GLY A 116 4.14 5.56 -26.77
CA GLY A 116 3.08 6.39 -26.22
C GLY A 116 2.29 5.79 -25.05
N LEU A 117 2.39 4.48 -24.78
CA LEU A 117 1.70 3.81 -23.67
C LEU A 117 2.61 3.54 -22.47
N VAL A 118 3.93 3.73 -22.61
CA VAL A 118 4.94 3.60 -21.54
C VAL A 118 5.18 4.95 -20.85
N GLN A 119 4.12 5.73 -20.60
CA GLN A 119 4.22 7.02 -19.91
C GLN A 119 3.32 7.09 -18.67
N LEU A 120 3.61 6.25 -17.68
CA LEU A 120 3.39 6.62 -16.29
C LEU A 120 4.71 7.11 -15.71
N GLN A 121 5.13 8.31 -16.13
CA GLN A 121 6.12 9.05 -15.37
C GLN A 121 5.44 9.48 -14.07
N SER A 122 6.01 9.13 -12.92
CA SER A 122 5.59 9.69 -11.65
C SER A 122 5.61 11.22 -11.78
N LEU A 123 4.44 11.85 -11.73
CA LEU A 123 4.34 13.31 -11.72
C LEU A 123 5.17 13.80 -10.54
N ARG A 124 6.32 14.42 -10.82
CA ARG A 124 7.06 15.16 -9.80
C ARG A 124 6.18 16.34 -9.44
N THR A 125 5.58 16.31 -8.26
CA THR A 125 4.89 17.45 -7.69
C THR A 125 5.88 18.63 -7.71
N PRO A 126 5.54 19.77 -8.32
CA PRO A 126 6.42 20.93 -8.30
C PRO A 126 6.69 21.30 -6.84
N ARG A 127 7.96 21.38 -6.45
CA ARG A 127 8.37 21.99 -5.18
C ARG A 127 8.00 23.47 -5.24
N GLY A 128 6.80 23.83 -4.81
CA GLY A 128 6.38 25.23 -4.87
C GLY A 128 4.90 25.54 -4.67
N LEU A 129 4.09 24.66 -4.11
CA LEU A 129 2.77 25.07 -3.62
C LEU A 129 2.92 25.54 -2.16
N THR A 130 3.31 26.80 -1.99
CA THR A 130 3.01 27.53 -0.76
C THR A 130 1.49 27.64 -0.65
N VAL A 131 0.89 26.84 0.22
CA VAL A 131 -0.48 27.08 0.68
C VAL A 131 -0.41 28.27 1.61
N SER A 132 -0.88 29.43 1.14
CA SER A 132 -1.21 30.55 2.03
C SER A 132 -2.48 30.18 2.78
N ILE A 133 -2.35 29.97 4.09
CA ILE A 133 -3.43 30.11 5.08
C ILE A 133 -3.16 31.39 5.84
#